data_AF-A0A2V8BC10-F1
#
_entry.id   AF-A0A2V8BC10-F1
#
_cell.length_a   1.000
_cell.length_b   1.000
_cell.length_c   1.000
_cell.angle_alpha   90.00
_cell.angle_beta   90.00
_cell.angle_gamma   90.00
#
_symmetry.space_group_name_H-M   'P 1'
#
loop_
_entity.id
_entity.type
_entity.pdbx_description
1 polymer ?
#
loop_
_entity_poly.entity_id
_entity_poly.type
_entity_poly.pdbx_seq_one_letter_code
_entity_poly.pdbx_strand_id
1 'polypeptide(L)'
;MLYFDCFSGISGDMALGAMLDAGLPLEELRRALGSLTVSGCHLHAERVLRANVSATKFIVHEHEHPGGSAEHSHAHAGHPAESAQHSAGSTQHPGGSIEHPTGSLHHHRDHRSLPEIFALIDTSALSSGGRDRAKAMFQRLAEAEASIHQMPVEEVHLHEVGALDSIIDIIGVVFAMEWAAPDRIVCSPLNVGGGMV
;
A
#
# COMPACT_ATOMS: atom_id res chain seq x y z
N MET A 1 9.68 10.64 -24.52
CA MET A 1 9.94 11.29 -23.21
C MET A 1 8.72 11.13 -22.32
N LEU A 2 8.90 10.68 -21.06
CA LEU A 2 7.87 10.61 -20.02
C LEU A 2 8.20 11.64 -18.94
N TYR A 3 7.27 12.56 -18.68
CA TYR A 3 7.44 13.65 -17.71
C TYR A 3 6.40 13.56 -16.60
N PHE A 4 6.85 13.48 -15.35
CA PHE A 4 5.99 13.52 -14.17
C PHE A 4 6.03 14.93 -13.54
N ASP A 5 4.89 15.63 -13.57
CA ASP A 5 4.72 16.88 -12.82
C ASP A 5 4.30 16.56 -11.38
N CYS A 6 5.28 16.42 -10.50
CA CYS A 6 5.12 16.02 -9.11
C CYS A 6 4.95 17.23 -8.17
N PHE A 7 4.22 18.27 -8.59
CA PHE A 7 4.05 19.50 -7.80
C PHE A 7 3.52 19.23 -6.36
N SER A 8 2.73 18.17 -6.17
CA SER A 8 2.24 17.70 -4.87
C SER A 8 2.67 16.26 -4.56
N GLY A 9 3.73 15.77 -5.21
CA GLY A 9 4.15 14.38 -5.15
C GLY A 9 3.38 13.46 -6.10
N ILE A 10 3.75 12.17 -6.11
CA ILE A 10 3.09 11.12 -6.86
C ILE A 10 3.22 9.79 -6.10
N SER A 11 2.10 9.10 -5.85
CA SER A 11 2.07 7.72 -5.34
C SER A 11 2.06 6.73 -6.51
N GLY A 12 2.36 5.46 -6.23
CA GLY A 12 2.44 4.43 -7.27
C GLY A 12 1.10 4.19 -7.96
N ASP A 13 0.00 4.13 -7.22
CA ASP A 13 -1.36 4.03 -7.76
C ASP A 13 -1.72 5.22 -8.68
N MET A 14 -1.30 6.44 -8.35
CA MET A 14 -1.47 7.63 -9.19
C MET A 14 -0.63 7.53 -10.46
N ALA A 15 0.61 7.05 -10.36
CA ALA A 15 1.46 6.81 -11.53
C ALA A 15 0.85 5.74 -12.44
N LEU A 16 0.36 4.62 -11.89
CA LEU A 16 -0.33 3.58 -12.63
C LEU A 16 -1.61 4.08 -13.28
N GLY A 17 -2.42 4.86 -12.56
CA GLY A 17 -3.61 5.50 -13.11
C GLY A 17 -3.28 6.41 -14.30
N ALA A 18 -2.25 7.24 -14.19
CA ALA A 18 -1.79 8.08 -15.29
C ALA A 18 -1.33 7.26 -16.51
N MET A 19 -0.65 6.14 -16.28
CA MET A 19 -0.21 5.25 -17.38
C MET A 19 -1.39 4.53 -18.05
N LEU A 20 -2.41 4.14 -17.29
CA LEU A 20 -3.67 3.60 -17.83
C LEU A 20 -4.41 4.66 -18.68
N ASP A 21 -4.47 5.91 -18.23
CA ASP A 21 -5.00 7.01 -19.06
C ASP A 21 -4.15 7.30 -20.30
N ALA A 22 -2.83 7.07 -20.23
CA ALA A 22 -1.91 7.17 -21.36
C ALA A 22 -2.04 5.99 -22.37
N GLY A 23 -2.88 5.00 -22.07
CA GLY A 23 -3.20 3.90 -22.99
C GLY A 23 -2.65 2.54 -22.60
N LEU A 24 -2.00 2.39 -21.44
CA LEU A 24 -1.58 1.09 -20.93
C LEU A 24 -2.82 0.18 -20.73
N PRO A 25 -2.88 -1.01 -21.34
CA PRO A 25 -4.00 -1.91 -21.10
C PRO A 25 -3.92 -2.52 -19.69
N LEU A 26 -5.00 -2.41 -18.90
CA LEU A 26 -5.07 -2.99 -17.55
C LEU A 26 -4.76 -4.50 -17.54
N GLU A 27 -5.20 -5.22 -18.56
CA GLU A 27 -4.97 -6.65 -18.68
C GLU A 27 -3.49 -7.01 -18.91
N GLU A 28 -2.73 -6.15 -19.57
CA GLU A 28 -1.27 -6.34 -19.70
C GLU A 28 -0.59 -6.11 -18.34
N LEU A 29 -1.00 -5.08 -17.60
CA LEU A 29 -0.51 -4.84 -16.25
C LEU A 29 -0.81 -6.02 -15.30
N ARG A 30 -2.02 -6.58 -15.33
CA ARG A 30 -2.38 -7.80 -14.56
C ARG A 30 -1.46 -8.97 -14.92
N ARG A 31 -1.26 -9.22 -16.22
CA ARG A 31 -0.39 -10.30 -16.71
C ARG A 31 1.06 -10.11 -16.27
N ALA A 32 1.56 -8.88 -16.32
CA ALA A 32 2.91 -8.53 -15.91
C ALA A 32 3.15 -8.82 -14.42
N LEU A 33 2.18 -8.47 -13.57
CA LEU A 33 2.24 -8.73 -12.14
C LEU A 33 2.11 -10.24 -11.82
N GLY A 34 1.52 -11.03 -12.72
CA GLY A 34 1.56 -12.50 -12.66
C GLY A 34 0.95 -13.04 -11.36
N SER A 35 1.64 -13.99 -10.72
CA SER A 35 1.17 -14.65 -9.48
C SER A 35 0.98 -13.73 -8.28
N LEU A 36 1.53 -12.49 -8.31
CA LEU A 36 1.24 -11.46 -7.32
C LEU A 36 -0.26 -11.13 -7.28
N THR A 37 -0.93 -11.17 -8.44
CA THR A 37 -2.38 -10.97 -8.58
C THR A 37 -3.18 -12.27 -8.41
N VAL A 38 -2.52 -13.43 -8.40
CA VAL A 38 -3.20 -14.75 -8.32
C VAL A 38 -3.30 -15.23 -6.87
N SER A 39 -2.47 -14.70 -5.97
CA SER A 39 -2.36 -15.16 -4.58
C SER A 39 -3.11 -14.29 -3.56
N GLY A 40 -4.20 -13.64 -3.96
CA GLY A 40 -5.09 -12.93 -3.03
C GLY A 40 -5.23 -11.43 -3.23
N CYS A 41 -5.01 -10.88 -4.43
CA CYS A 41 -5.45 -9.51 -4.72
C CYS A 41 -6.11 -9.36 -6.09
N HIS A 42 -7.09 -8.47 -6.19
CA HIS A 42 -7.77 -8.11 -7.41
C HIS A 42 -7.48 -6.64 -7.75
N LEU A 43 -6.85 -6.41 -8.89
CA LEU A 43 -6.63 -5.06 -9.41
C LEU A 43 -7.94 -4.51 -9.99
N HIS A 44 -8.19 -3.23 -9.85
CA HIS A 44 -9.33 -2.56 -10.47
C HIS A 44 -8.90 -1.19 -10.98
N ALA A 45 -9.57 -0.71 -12.02
CA ALA A 45 -9.40 0.64 -12.51
C ALA A 45 -10.76 1.22 -12.88
N GLU A 46 -11.07 2.39 -12.35
CA GLU A 46 -12.32 3.10 -12.63
C GLU A 46 -12.04 4.52 -13.12
N ARG A 47 -13.03 5.16 -13.76
CA ARG A 47 -12.98 6.61 -14.01
C ARG A 47 -13.56 7.34 -12.83
N VAL A 48 -12.81 8.32 -12.35
CA VAL A 48 -13.24 9.22 -11.28
C VAL A 48 -13.27 10.64 -11.81
N LEU A 49 -14.22 11.43 -11.33
CA LEU A 49 -14.31 12.87 -11.55
C LEU A 49 -14.22 13.55 -10.18
N ARG A 50 -13.17 14.32 -9.95
CA ARG A 50 -12.99 15.09 -8.70
C ARG A 50 -12.66 16.53 -9.05
N ALA A 51 -13.40 17.48 -8.49
CA ALA A 51 -13.24 18.91 -8.79
C ALA A 51 -13.20 19.21 -10.31
N ASN A 52 -14.07 18.54 -11.09
CA ASN A 52 -14.14 18.61 -12.56
C ASN A 52 -12.91 18.09 -13.34
N VAL A 53 -11.99 17.39 -12.68
CA VAL A 53 -10.87 16.71 -13.32
C VAL A 53 -11.15 15.22 -13.38
N SER A 54 -11.11 14.65 -14.59
CA SER A 54 -11.28 13.22 -14.83
C SER A 54 -9.94 12.50 -14.81
N ALA A 55 -9.86 11.36 -14.14
CA ALA A 55 -8.67 10.52 -14.11
C ALA A 55 -9.03 9.03 -13.95
N THR A 56 -8.06 8.16 -14.23
CA THR A 56 -8.07 6.78 -13.74
C THR A 56 -7.73 6.72 -12.26
N LYS A 57 -8.59 6.07 -11.47
CA LYS A 57 -8.20 5.56 -10.16
C LYS A 57 -7.83 4.10 -10.28
N PHE A 58 -6.57 3.77 -10.07
CA PHE A 58 -6.10 2.38 -9.92
C PHE A 58 -6.30 1.96 -8.47
N ILE A 59 -6.78 0.73 -8.26
CA ILE A 59 -7.12 0.21 -6.93
C ILE A 59 -6.61 -1.22 -6.84
N VAL A 60 -5.94 -1.53 -5.74
CA VAL A 60 -5.61 -2.89 -5.34
C VAL A 60 -6.60 -3.31 -4.26
N HIS A 61 -7.28 -4.44 -4.46
CA HIS A 61 -8.13 -5.05 -3.44
C HIS A 61 -7.47 -6.32 -2.94
N GLU A 62 -7.08 -6.37 -1.68
CA GLU A 62 -6.63 -7.61 -1.05
C GLU A 62 -7.85 -8.46 -0.65
N HIS A 63 -7.79 -9.77 -0.90
CA HIS A 63 -8.79 -10.71 -0.39
C HIS A 63 -8.55 -10.90 1.10
N GLU A 64 -9.47 -10.44 1.93
CA GLU A 64 -9.51 -10.82 3.34
C GLU A 64 -9.57 -12.35 3.43
N HIS A 65 -8.61 -12.96 4.13
CA HIS A 65 -8.79 -14.31 4.63
C HIS A 65 -10.01 -14.29 5.57
N PRO A 66 -10.97 -15.22 5.46
CA PRO A 66 -12.07 -15.30 6.41
C PRO A 66 -11.47 -15.67 7.77
N GLY A 67 -11.15 -14.65 8.57
CA GLY A 67 -10.71 -14.80 9.94
C GLY A 67 -11.87 -15.40 10.72
N GLY A 68 -11.74 -16.67 11.06
CA GLY A 68 -12.61 -17.31 12.03
C GLY A 68 -12.50 -16.56 13.35
N SER A 69 -13.48 -15.71 13.64
CA SER A 69 -13.75 -15.23 14.99
C SER A 69 -14.21 -16.43 15.82
N ALA A 70 -13.25 -17.22 16.30
CA ALA A 70 -13.47 -18.06 17.45
C ALA A 70 -13.72 -17.10 18.62
N GLU A 71 -15.00 -16.89 18.91
CA GLU A 71 -15.48 -16.19 20.10
C GLU A 71 -14.84 -16.85 21.33
N HIS A 72 -13.78 -16.23 21.85
CA HIS A 72 -13.27 -16.54 23.18
C HIS A 72 -14.29 -16.05 24.21
N SER A 73 -15.27 -16.91 24.48
CA SER A 73 -16.19 -16.83 25.60
C SER A 73 -15.40 -16.92 26.90
N HIS A 74 -14.98 -15.78 27.44
CA HIS A 74 -14.46 -15.70 28.80
C HIS A 74 -15.63 -15.82 29.78
N ALA A 75 -15.89 -17.06 30.20
CA ALA A 75 -16.74 -17.36 31.34
C ALA A 75 -16.03 -16.89 32.64
N HIS A 76 -16.41 -15.72 33.15
CA HIS A 76 -16.04 -15.31 34.50
C HIS A 76 -17.03 -15.88 35.52
N ALA A 77 -16.61 -16.93 36.22
CA ALA A 77 -17.22 -17.43 37.44
C ALA A 77 -17.03 -16.39 38.58
N GLY A 78 -18.03 -16.30 39.48
CA GLY A 78 -18.21 -15.29 40.54
C GLY A 78 -17.02 -15.07 41.48
N HIS A 79 -16.97 -13.99 42.26
CA HIS A 79 -17.77 -13.78 43.48
C HIS A 79 -17.52 -12.35 44.08
N PRO A 80 -18.10 -11.94 45.24
CA PRO A 80 -19.05 -10.82 45.35
C PRO A 80 -18.53 -9.51 45.99
N ALA A 81 -19.36 -8.47 45.85
CA ALA A 81 -19.69 -7.36 46.74
C ALA A 81 -18.57 -6.68 47.57
N GLU A 82 -18.40 -5.37 47.37
CA GLU A 82 -18.60 -4.36 48.43
C GLU A 82 -18.70 -2.92 47.89
N SER A 83 -19.62 -2.19 48.52
CA SER A 83 -19.96 -0.76 48.56
C SER A 83 -18.95 0.30 48.11
N ALA A 84 -19.43 1.31 47.36
CA ALA A 84 -19.36 2.73 47.75
C ALA A 84 -20.29 3.60 46.89
N GLN A 85 -21.08 4.43 47.57
CA GLN A 85 -22.01 5.42 47.04
C GLN A 85 -21.25 6.70 46.66
N HIS A 86 -21.42 7.25 45.46
CA HIS A 86 -21.18 8.68 45.19
C HIS A 86 -22.17 9.24 44.17
N SER A 87 -23.00 10.17 44.65
CA SER A 87 -23.83 11.08 43.87
C SER A 87 -23.01 12.22 43.28
N ALA A 88 -23.25 12.59 42.02
CA ALA A 88 -23.53 13.97 41.58
C ALA A 88 -23.65 14.02 40.05
N GLY A 89 -24.68 14.71 39.56
CA GLY A 89 -25.11 14.69 38.17
C GLY A 89 -24.34 15.62 37.23
N SER A 90 -24.57 15.37 35.93
CA SER A 90 -24.36 16.32 34.85
C SER A 90 -25.23 15.92 33.66
N THR A 91 -26.20 16.78 33.39
CA THR A 91 -26.74 17.21 32.08
C THR A 91 -26.69 16.24 30.90
N GLN A 92 -27.87 15.78 30.50
CA GLN A 92 -28.13 15.08 29.24
C GLN A 92 -27.88 16.01 28.04
N HIS A 93 -26.88 15.67 27.22
CA HIS A 93 -26.76 16.15 25.84
C HIS A 93 -27.10 14.99 24.89
N PRO A 94 -27.93 15.19 23.85
CA PRO A 94 -28.15 14.17 22.83
C PRO A 94 -26.92 14.11 21.93
N GLY A 95 -26.00 13.19 22.24
CA GLY A 95 -24.89 12.84 21.37
C GLY A 95 -25.40 12.07 20.16
N GLY A 96 -25.60 12.77 19.04
CA GLY A 96 -25.70 12.12 17.74
C GLY A 96 -24.40 11.38 17.46
N SER A 97 -24.47 10.06 17.43
CA SER A 97 -23.40 9.18 16.98
C SER A 97 -23.14 9.47 15.51
N ILE A 98 -22.11 10.27 15.24
CA ILE A 98 -21.47 10.29 13.93
C ILE A 98 -20.76 8.94 13.81
N GLU A 99 -21.39 8.03 13.07
CA GLU A 99 -20.75 6.83 12.58
C GLU A 99 -19.59 7.26 11.68
N HIS A 100 -18.39 7.26 12.24
CA HIS A 100 -17.18 7.25 11.43
C HIS A 100 -17.10 5.88 10.76
N PRO A 101 -16.95 5.79 9.43
CA PRO A 101 -16.52 4.53 8.81
C PRO A 101 -15.09 4.29 9.26
N THR A 102 -14.93 3.55 10.35
CA THR A 102 -13.70 2.84 10.71
C THR A 102 -13.48 1.77 9.64
N GLY A 103 -12.75 2.15 8.60
CA GLY A 103 -12.41 1.28 7.48
C GLY A 103 -10.92 1.34 7.20
N SER A 104 -10.10 0.91 8.16
CA SER A 104 -8.88 0.18 7.81
C SER A 104 -8.51 -0.76 8.95
N LEU A 105 -9.16 -1.92 8.94
CA LEU A 105 -8.73 -3.09 9.71
C LEU A 105 -7.51 -3.68 9.00
N HIS A 106 -6.33 -3.09 9.19
CA HIS A 106 -5.07 -3.69 8.75
C HIS A 106 -4.71 -4.84 9.71
N HIS A 107 -4.99 -6.08 9.30
CA HIS A 107 -4.52 -7.27 10.02
C HIS A 107 -3.55 -8.10 9.16
N HIS A 108 -2.26 -7.94 9.49
CA HIS A 108 -1.19 -8.94 9.55
C HIS A 108 -0.78 -9.71 8.28
N ARG A 109 -0.11 -8.98 7.38
CA ARG A 109 1.15 -9.44 6.74
C ARG A 109 1.96 -8.24 6.23
N ASP A 110 2.11 -7.20 7.06
CA ASP A 110 2.65 -5.88 6.66
C ASP A 110 4.18 -5.87 6.50
N HIS A 111 4.85 -6.96 6.80
CA HIS A 111 6.31 -7.04 6.85
C HIS A 111 6.78 -8.18 5.97
N ARG A 112 7.52 -7.84 4.91
CA ARG A 112 8.23 -8.79 4.06
C ARG A 112 9.72 -8.51 4.15
N SER A 113 10.50 -9.58 4.24
CA SER A 113 11.95 -9.50 4.12
C SER A 113 12.35 -9.23 2.66
N LEU A 114 13.52 -8.66 2.46
CA LEU A 114 14.03 -8.37 1.12
C LEU A 114 14.15 -9.63 0.23
N PRO A 115 14.60 -10.80 0.73
CA PRO A 115 14.63 -12.03 -0.06
C PRO A 115 13.24 -12.50 -0.53
N GLU A 116 12.21 -12.35 0.30
CA GLU A 116 10.83 -12.68 -0.08
C GLU A 116 10.34 -11.77 -1.21
N ILE A 117 10.62 -10.47 -1.13
CA ILE A 117 10.28 -9.51 -2.19
C ILE A 117 11.01 -9.85 -3.49
N PHE A 118 12.29 -10.21 -3.41
CA PHE A 118 13.06 -10.59 -4.60
C PHE A 118 12.52 -11.85 -5.27
N ALA A 119 12.13 -12.86 -4.48
CA ALA A 119 11.49 -14.06 -4.98
C ALA A 119 10.16 -13.73 -5.69
N LEU A 120 9.37 -12.80 -5.15
CA LEU A 120 8.13 -12.33 -5.79
C LEU A 120 8.38 -11.59 -7.11
N ILE A 121 9.41 -10.74 -7.17
CA ILE A 121 9.81 -10.08 -8.42
C ILE A 121 10.24 -11.11 -9.46
N ASP A 122 10.93 -12.18 -9.06
CA ASP A 122 11.37 -13.22 -9.97
C ASP A 122 10.23 -14.03 -10.59
N THR A 123 9.08 -14.13 -9.91
CA THR A 123 7.87 -14.77 -10.47
C THR A 123 7.02 -13.82 -11.33
N SER A 124 7.32 -12.52 -11.36
CA SER A 124 6.64 -11.57 -12.24
C SER A 124 7.00 -11.80 -13.71
N ALA A 125 6.12 -11.36 -14.63
CA ALA A 125 6.37 -11.40 -16.07
C ALA A 125 7.11 -10.16 -16.60
N LEU A 126 7.80 -9.41 -15.72
CA LEU A 126 8.73 -8.36 -16.11
C LEU A 126 9.87 -8.90 -16.98
N SER A 127 10.45 -8.02 -17.80
CA SER A 127 11.71 -8.30 -18.50
C SER A 127 12.84 -8.52 -17.48
N SER A 128 13.98 -9.10 -17.92
CA SER A 128 15.16 -9.19 -17.03
C SER A 128 15.58 -7.81 -16.52
N GLY A 129 15.61 -6.81 -17.41
CA GLY A 129 15.93 -5.43 -17.04
C GLY A 129 14.89 -4.81 -16.09
N GLY A 130 13.62 -5.20 -16.22
CA GLY A 130 12.53 -4.78 -15.34
C GLY A 130 12.70 -5.36 -13.94
N ARG A 131 12.98 -6.67 -13.84
CA ARG A 131 13.27 -7.33 -12.56
C ARG A 131 14.48 -6.73 -11.87
N ASP A 132 15.56 -6.50 -12.60
CA ASP A 132 16.78 -5.88 -12.06
C ASP A 132 16.48 -4.46 -11.53
N ARG A 133 15.69 -3.69 -12.26
CA ARG A 133 15.28 -2.33 -11.85
C ARG A 133 14.42 -2.35 -10.59
N ALA A 134 13.42 -3.24 -10.53
CA ALA A 134 12.56 -3.40 -9.36
C ALA A 134 13.36 -3.84 -8.12
N LYS A 135 14.24 -4.83 -8.25
CA LYS A 135 15.14 -5.28 -7.17
C LYS A 135 16.04 -4.14 -6.69
N ALA A 136 16.60 -3.36 -7.60
CA ALA A 136 17.45 -2.23 -7.27
C ALA A 136 16.69 -1.08 -6.57
N MET A 137 15.37 -0.94 -6.80
CA MET A 137 14.53 0.00 -6.05
C MET A 137 14.28 -0.48 -4.63
N PHE A 138 13.89 -1.76 -4.46
CA PHE A 138 13.69 -2.35 -3.14
C PHE A 138 14.96 -2.41 -2.31
N GLN A 139 16.12 -2.70 -2.92
CA GLN A 139 17.42 -2.65 -2.26
C GLN A 139 17.68 -1.27 -1.65
N ARG A 140 17.40 -0.18 -2.39
CA ARG A 140 17.57 1.20 -1.89
C ARG A 140 16.61 1.52 -0.75
N LEU A 141 15.37 1.06 -0.84
CA LEU A 141 14.39 1.21 0.25
C LEU A 141 14.84 0.47 1.51
N ALA A 142 15.33 -0.77 1.34
CA ALA A 142 15.88 -1.59 2.42
C ALA A 142 17.09 -0.94 3.08
N GLU A 143 18.00 -0.35 2.31
CA GLU A 143 19.15 0.39 2.84
C GLU A 143 18.72 1.63 3.66
N ALA A 144 17.71 2.35 3.19
CA ALA A 144 17.15 3.50 3.91
C ALA A 144 16.48 3.07 5.22
N GLU A 145 15.62 2.05 5.17
CA GLU A 145 14.94 1.47 6.33
C GLU A 145 15.96 0.95 7.36
N ALA A 146 16.97 0.20 6.91
CA ALA A 146 18.04 -0.31 7.75
C ALA A 146 18.84 0.81 8.44
N SER A 147 19.08 1.93 7.73
CA SER A 147 19.73 3.10 8.32
C SER A 147 18.87 3.79 9.37
N ILE A 148 17.54 3.86 9.18
CA ILE A 148 16.61 4.44 10.15
C ILE A 148 16.55 3.61 11.43
N HIS A 149 16.51 2.27 11.28
CA HIS A 149 16.41 1.34 12.41
C HIS A 149 17.77 0.87 12.96
N GLN A 150 18.88 1.33 12.39
CA GLN A 150 20.26 1.01 12.82
C GLN A 150 20.56 -0.50 12.87
N MET A 151 20.20 -1.22 11.80
CA MET A 151 20.42 -2.66 11.66
C MET A 151 21.09 -3.03 10.33
N PRO A 152 21.65 -4.24 10.19
CA PRO A 152 22.10 -4.74 8.88
C PRO A 152 20.95 -4.81 7.87
N VAL A 153 21.23 -4.56 6.60
CA VAL A 153 20.21 -4.60 5.54
C VAL A 153 19.61 -6.00 5.35
N GLU A 154 20.36 -7.03 5.70
CA GLU A 154 19.94 -8.43 5.63
C GLU A 154 18.89 -8.79 6.68
N GLU A 155 18.84 -8.02 7.78
CA GLU A 155 17.89 -8.20 8.89
C GLU A 155 16.66 -7.29 8.76
N VAL A 156 16.62 -6.44 7.72
CA VAL A 156 15.55 -5.46 7.57
C VAL A 156 14.25 -6.12 7.11
N HIS A 157 13.18 -5.73 7.80
CA HIS A 157 11.81 -5.99 7.39
C HIS A 157 11.18 -4.66 6.99
N LEU A 158 10.67 -4.58 5.76
CA LEU A 158 10.07 -3.34 5.27
C LEU A 158 8.66 -3.20 5.87
N HIS A 159 8.45 -2.20 6.72
CA HIS A 159 7.18 -2.06 7.45
C HIS A 159 6.09 -1.34 6.65
N GLU A 160 6.44 -0.29 5.91
CA GLU A 160 5.48 0.48 5.10
C GLU A 160 5.55 0.08 3.62
N VAL A 161 6.77 -0.10 3.12
CA VAL A 161 7.01 -0.44 1.70
C VAL A 161 7.02 -1.97 1.45
N GLY A 162 6.90 -2.79 2.49
CA GLY A 162 6.79 -4.24 2.39
C GLY A 162 5.36 -4.76 2.18
N ALA A 163 4.37 -3.87 2.32
CA ALA A 163 2.97 -4.16 2.03
C ALA A 163 2.77 -4.51 0.54
N LEU A 164 1.74 -5.31 0.25
CA LEU A 164 1.47 -5.79 -1.10
C LEU A 164 1.13 -4.64 -2.06
N ASP A 165 0.38 -3.62 -1.60
CA ASP A 165 0.09 -2.41 -2.38
C ASP A 165 1.35 -1.72 -2.88
N SER A 166 2.31 -1.45 -1.98
CA SER A 166 3.62 -0.87 -2.31
C SER A 166 4.42 -1.72 -3.31
N ILE A 167 4.31 -3.05 -3.19
CA ILE A 167 4.96 -3.98 -4.11
C ILE A 167 4.33 -3.94 -5.51
N ILE A 168 3.00 -3.93 -5.58
CA ILE A 168 2.26 -3.82 -6.83
C ILE A 168 2.55 -2.48 -7.51
N ASP A 169 2.60 -1.41 -6.73
CA ASP A 169 2.94 -0.07 -7.19
C ASP A 169 4.31 -0.03 -7.85
N ILE A 170 5.37 -0.49 -7.16
CA ILE A 170 6.73 -0.45 -7.71
C ILE A 170 6.86 -1.34 -8.95
N ILE A 171 6.41 -2.60 -8.86
CA ILE A 171 6.54 -3.56 -9.97
C ILE A 171 5.68 -3.11 -11.16
N GLY A 172 4.46 -2.64 -10.89
CA GLY A 172 3.53 -2.15 -11.89
C GLY A 172 4.05 -0.91 -12.61
N VAL A 173 4.63 0.06 -11.88
CA VAL A 173 5.22 1.25 -12.49
C VAL A 173 6.44 0.87 -13.33
N VAL A 174 7.30 -0.05 -12.86
CA VAL A 174 8.42 -0.55 -13.66
C VAL A 174 7.92 -1.17 -14.95
N PHE A 175 6.89 -2.02 -14.90
CA PHE A 175 6.27 -2.58 -16.10
C PHE A 175 5.72 -1.50 -17.03
N ALA A 176 4.98 -0.53 -16.49
CA ALA A 176 4.40 0.56 -17.26
C ALA A 176 5.48 1.40 -17.96
N MET A 177 6.62 1.63 -17.31
CA MET A 177 7.77 2.31 -17.90
C MET A 177 8.41 1.51 -19.03
N GLU A 178 8.51 0.18 -18.90
CA GLU A 178 8.98 -0.69 -19.99
C GLU A 178 8.02 -0.68 -21.17
N TRP A 179 6.72 -0.76 -20.91
CA TRP A 179 5.67 -0.71 -21.92
C TRP A 179 5.68 0.61 -22.70
N ALA A 180 5.81 1.74 -22.00
CA ALA A 180 5.87 3.05 -22.65
C ALA A 180 7.19 3.29 -23.38
N ALA A 181 8.24 2.53 -23.05
CA ALA A 181 9.58 2.59 -23.63
C ALA A 181 10.10 4.03 -23.92
N PRO A 182 10.03 4.97 -22.96
CA PRO A 182 10.42 6.35 -23.23
C PRO A 182 11.94 6.48 -23.37
N ASP A 183 12.42 7.32 -24.30
CA ASP A 183 13.86 7.62 -24.42
C ASP A 183 14.44 8.27 -23.16
N ARG A 184 13.60 8.96 -22.40
CA ARG A 184 13.96 9.69 -21.18
C ARG A 184 12.77 9.79 -20.24
N ILE A 185 13.01 9.57 -18.96
CA ILE A 185 12.08 9.79 -17.85
C ILE A 185 12.58 10.99 -17.05
N VAL A 186 11.72 11.96 -16.79
CA VAL A 186 12.04 13.19 -16.05
C VAL A 186 10.90 13.49 -15.10
N CYS A 187 11.20 14.06 -13.94
CA CYS A 187 10.18 14.61 -13.05
C CYS A 187 10.50 16.08 -12.71
N SER A 188 9.46 16.82 -12.31
CA SER A 188 9.64 18.09 -11.62
C SER A 188 10.42 17.88 -10.31
N PRO A 189 10.98 18.95 -9.69
CA PRO A 189 11.52 18.86 -8.34
C PRO A 189 10.54 18.20 -7.35
N LEU A 190 11.04 17.34 -6.47
CA LEU A 190 10.25 16.67 -5.45
C LEU A 190 10.20 17.53 -4.18
N ASN A 191 8.99 17.79 -3.69
CA ASN A 191 8.79 18.49 -2.43
C ASN A 191 8.92 17.48 -1.28
N VAL A 192 10.09 17.43 -0.63
CA VAL A 192 10.40 16.45 0.43
C VAL A 192 9.90 16.83 1.83
N GLY A 193 9.05 17.85 1.93
CA GLY A 193 8.61 18.40 3.22
C GLY A 193 9.78 18.92 4.07
N GLY A 194 9.49 19.30 5.32
CA GLY A 194 10.50 19.69 6.30
C GLY A 194 9.93 19.51 7.71
N GLY A 195 10.77 19.00 8.62
CA GLY A 195 10.40 18.74 10.01
C GLY A 195 11.64 18.48 10.86
N MET A 196 11.51 18.61 12.18
CA MET A 196 12.53 18.17 13.14
C MET A 196 11.96 16.95 13.88
N VAL A 197 12.81 15.94 14.10
CA VAL A 197 12.50 14.74 14.90
C VAL A 197 13.03 14.94 16.32
#